data_AF-T1GQY1-F1
#
_entry.id   AF-T1GQY1-F1
#
_cell.length_a   1.000
_cell.length_b   1.000
_cell.length_c   1.000
_cell.angle_alpha   90.00
_cell.angle_beta   90.00
_cell.angle_gamma   90.00
#
_symmetry.space_group_name_H-M   'P 1'
#
loop_
_entity.id
_entity.type
_entity.pdbx_description
1 polymer ?
#
loop_
_entity_poly.entity_id
_entity_poly.type
_entity_poly.pdbx_seq_one_letter_code
_entity_poly.pdbx_strand_id
1 'polypeptide(L)'
;MCLGNHEFIDGEKGLHEFLEDVNFPVVSANTKFEWWTPLRNISWLTPSRIVEINGTKMGIIGVVTPQTRFLSLIKMVNFQDEVEAIK
;
A
#
# COMPACT_ATOMS: atom_id res chain seq x y z
N MET A 1 3.68 1.27 8.54
CA MET A 1 2.37 1.95 8.41
C MET A 1 1.51 1.19 7.41
N CYS A 2 0.19 1.17 7.54
CA CYS A 2 -0.69 0.71 6.46
C CYS A 2 -1.10 1.92 5.61
N LEU A 3 -1.19 1.77 4.28
CA LEU A 3 -1.85 2.80 3.48
C LEU A 3 -3.31 2.95 3.94
N GLY A 4 -3.82 4.17 3.96
CA GLY A 4 -5.22 4.51 4.11
C GLY A 4 -5.76 5.17 2.84
N ASN A 5 -7.04 5.52 2.84
CA ASN A 5 -7.67 6.19 1.70
C ASN A 5 -7.13 7.61 1.48
N HIS A 6 -6.62 8.26 2.53
CA HIS A 6 -6.13 9.64 2.47
C HIS A 6 -4.79 9.76 1.75
N GLU A 7 -3.95 8.72 1.76
CA GLU A 7 -2.68 8.68 1.02
C GLU A 7 -2.86 8.73 -0.51
N PHE A 8 -4.11 8.63 -1.01
CA PHE A 8 -4.43 8.68 -2.44
C PHE A 8 -5.10 9.99 -2.87
N ILE A 9 -5.32 10.95 -1.96
CA ILE A 9 -6.05 12.20 -2.26
C ILE A 9 -5.30 13.07 -3.27
N ASP A 10 -3.98 13.16 -3.11
CA ASP A 10 -3.10 13.96 -3.99
C ASP A 10 -2.68 13.21 -5.27
N GLY A 11 -3.38 12.10 -5.58
CA GLY A 11 -3.14 11.28 -6.75
C GLY A 11 -1.81 10.52 -6.72
N GLU A 12 -1.41 9.98 -7.87
CA GLU A 12 -0.23 9.13 -7.99
C GLU A 12 1.06 9.86 -7.63
N LYS A 13 1.14 11.16 -7.96
CA LYS A 13 2.32 11.98 -7.66
C LYS A 13 2.51 12.15 -6.16
N GLY A 14 1.45 12.53 -5.43
CA GLY A 14 1.53 12.70 -3.98
C GLY A 14 1.85 11.38 -3.27
N LEU A 15 1.27 10.27 -3.72
CA LEU A 15 1.61 8.96 -3.19
C LEU A 15 3.08 8.58 -3.45
N HIS A 16 3.61 8.86 -4.64
CA HIS A 16 5.00 8.58 -4.97
C HIS A 16 5.97 9.41 -4.12
N GLU A 17 5.73 10.73 -3.99
CA GLU A 17 6.54 11.63 -3.17
C GLU A 17 6.52 11.19 -1.70
N PHE A 18 5.33 10.88 -1.16
CA PHE A 18 5.20 10.33 0.19
C PHE A 18 6.03 9.06 0.40
N LEU A 19 5.94 8.11 -0.54
CA LEU A 19 6.62 6.83 -0.43
C LEU A 19 8.15 6.91 -0.63
N GLU A 20 8.65 7.94 -1.31
CA GLU A 20 10.08 8.25 -1.41
C GLU A 20 10.62 8.91 -0.14
N ASP A 21 9.81 9.73 0.53
CA ASP A 21 10.22 10.49 1.71
C ASP A 21 10.24 9.66 3.01
N VAL A 22 9.48 8.56 3.07
CA VAL A 22 9.40 7.71 4.27
C VAL A 22 10.60 6.76 4.37
N ASN A 23 11.07 6.55 5.61
CA ASN A 23 12.17 5.64 5.91
C ASN A 23 11.72 4.39 6.69
N PHE A 24 10.44 4.06 6.61
CA PHE A 24 9.84 2.94 7.32
C PHE A 24 9.01 2.06 6.37
N PRO A 25 8.82 0.76 6.69
CA PRO A 25 7.99 -0.11 5.88
C PRO A 25 6.53 0.35 5.82
N VAL A 26 5.98 0.37 4.61
CA VAL A 26 4.57 0.60 4.32
C VAL A 26 3.96 -0.70 3.82
N VAL A 27 2.78 -1.05 4.32
CA VAL A 27 2.09 -2.28 3.94
C VAL A 27 0.75 -2.01 3.25
N SER A 28 0.49 -2.70 2.14
CA SER A 28 -0.82 -2.83 1.51
C SER A 28 -0.88 -4.04 0.58
N ALA A 29 -1.66 -5.05 0.94
CA ALA A 29 -1.77 -6.31 0.20
C ALA A 29 -2.71 -6.21 -1.01
N ASN A 30 -3.74 -5.37 -0.92
CA ASN A 30 -4.80 -5.27 -1.91
C ASN A 30 -4.63 -4.09 -2.89
N THR A 31 -3.63 -3.23 -2.70
CA THR A 31 -3.30 -2.17 -3.67
C THR A 31 -2.45 -2.75 -4.80
N LYS A 32 -2.97 -2.69 -6.02
CA LYS A 32 -2.31 -3.14 -7.25
C LYS A 32 -1.99 -1.94 -8.13
N PHE A 33 -0.74 -1.90 -8.56
CA PHE A 33 -0.21 -0.84 -9.41
C PHE A 33 -0.10 -1.34 -10.84
N GLU A 34 -0.45 -0.48 -11.79
CA GLU A 34 -0.20 -0.75 -13.21
C GLU A 34 1.29 -0.94 -13.49
N TRP A 35 1.64 -1.74 -14.51
CA TRP A 35 3.03 -2.15 -14.71
C TRP A 35 3.97 -1.00 -15.12
N TRP A 36 3.42 0.10 -15.65
CA TRP A 36 4.16 1.25 -16.15
C TRP A 36 4.28 2.40 -15.14
N THR A 37 3.70 2.29 -13.94
CA THR A 37 3.83 3.34 -12.92
C THR A 37 5.15 3.23 -12.15
N PRO A 38 5.81 4.36 -11.81
CA PRO A 38 6.98 4.37 -10.94
C PRO A 38 6.70 3.77 -9.55
N LEU A 39 5.43 3.77 -9.11
CA LEU A 39 5.00 3.22 -7.82
C LEU A 39 5.32 1.72 -7.65
N ARG A 40 5.49 0.97 -8.75
CA ARG A 40 5.81 -0.47 -8.72
C ARG A 40 7.22 -0.76 -8.22
N ASN A 41 8.13 0.20 -8.32
CA ASN A 41 9.55 0.02 -7.98
C ASN A 41 9.91 0.44 -6.54
N ILE A 42 8.92 0.83 -5.75
CA ILE A 42 9.13 1.32 -4.38
C ILE A 42 9.36 0.13 -3.44
N SER A 43 10.60 -0.05 -2.97
CA SER A 43 11.01 -1.19 -2.17
C SER A 43 10.40 -1.22 -0.76
N TRP A 44 9.99 -0.08 -0.23
CA TRP A 44 9.43 0.04 1.12
C TRP A 44 7.93 -0.27 1.19
N LEU A 45 7.25 -0.36 0.04
CA LEU A 45 5.84 -0.73 -0.05
C LEU A 45 5.71 -2.23 -0.35
N THR A 46 5.22 -2.99 0.62
CA THR A 46 5.05 -4.44 0.49
C THR A 46 3.64 -4.90 0.86
N PRO A 47 3.18 -6.08 0.42
CA PRO A 47 1.89 -6.62 0.88
C PRO A 47 1.84 -6.83 2.40
N SER A 48 2.95 -7.29 2.97
CA SER A 48 3.09 -7.62 4.38
C SER A 48 4.54 -7.46 4.84
N ARG A 49 4.74 -7.54 6.16
CA ARG A 49 6.06 -7.52 6.80
C ARG A 49 6.09 -8.48 7.97
N ILE A 50 7.20 -9.16 8.17
CA ILE A 50 7.47 -9.93 9.39
C ILE A 50 8.42 -9.11 10.26
N VAL A 51 8.09 -9.00 11.54
CA VAL A 51 8.97 -8.45 12.57
C VAL A 51 9.23 -9.52 13.63
N GLU A 52 10.37 -9.45 14.30
CA GLU A 52 10.71 -10.36 15.39
C GLU A 52 10.94 -9.55 16.67
N ILE A 53 10.21 -9.89 17.72
CA ILE A 53 10.33 -9.24 19.03
C ILE A 53 10.46 -10.34 20.07
N ASN A 54 11.57 -10.33 20.82
CA ASN A 54 11.87 -11.33 21.86
C ASN A 54 11.78 -12.78 21.34
N GLY A 55 12.30 -13.05 20.14
CA GLY A 55 12.25 -14.38 19.51
C GLY A 55 10.87 -14.76 18.94
N THR A 56 9.86 -13.90 19.07
CA THR A 56 8.51 -14.13 18.52
C THR A 56 8.37 -13.41 17.19
N LYS A 57 8.09 -14.17 16.13
CA LYS A 57 7.78 -13.62 14.81
C LYS A 57 6.32 -13.16 14.75
N MET A 58 6.11 -11.93 14.31
CA MET A 58 4.78 -11.32 14.10
C MET A 58 4.65 -10.90 12.65
N GLY A 59 3.60 -11.39 11.99
CA GLY A 59 3.20 -10.96 10.65
C GLY A 59 2.31 -9.73 10.73
N ILE A 60 2.60 -8.74 9.90
CA ILE A 60 1.83 -7.51 9.75
C ILE A 60 1.37 -7.45 8.30
N ILE A 61 0.06 -7.38 8.08
CA ILE A 61 -0.57 -7.23 6.77
C ILE A 61 -1.41 -5.95 6.77
N GLY A 62 -1.39 -5.22 5.65
CA GLY A 62 -2.19 -4.01 5.47
C GLY A 62 -3.23 -4.21 4.38
N VAL A 63 -4.42 -3.65 4.55
CA VAL A 63 -5.45 -3.59 3.50
C VAL A 63 -6.10 -2.21 3.52
N VAL A 64 -6.40 -1.69 2.33
CA VAL A 64 -7.11 -0.43 2.13
C VAL A 64 -8.53 -0.75 1.71
N THR A 65 -9.53 0.01 2.18
CA THR A 65 -10.91 -0.18 1.68
C THR A 65 -10.99 0.04 0.15
N PRO A 66 -11.58 -0.86 -0.64
CA PRO A 66 -11.75 -0.72 -2.09
C PRO A 66 -12.59 0.51 -2.49
N GLN A 67 -13.39 1.03 -1.56
CA GLN A 67 -14.11 2.30 -1.73
C GLN A 67 -13.18 3.46 -2.04
N THR A 68 -11.89 3.36 -1.70
CA THR A 68 -10.85 4.34 -2.04
C THR A 68 -10.83 4.67 -3.52
N ARG A 69 -11.14 3.73 -4.43
CA ARG A 69 -11.25 4.00 -5.88
C ARG A 69 -12.23 5.12 -6.23
N PHE A 70 -13.26 5.31 -5.42
CA PHE A 70 -14.29 6.34 -5.64
C PHE A 70 -14.00 7.66 -4.90
N LEU A 71 -13.09 7.64 -3.92
CA LEU A 71 -12.78 8.76 -3.04
C LEU A 71 -11.49 9.50 -3.42
N SER A 72 -10.82 9.08 -4.49
CA SER A 72 -9.49 9.55 -4.86
C SER A 72 -9.37 9.79 -6.37
N LEU A 73 -8.32 10.52 -6.77
CA LEU A 73 -8.07 10.89 -8.16
C LEU A 73 -7.19 9.88 -8.93
N ILE A 74 -6.85 8.76 -8.29
CA ILE A 74 -5.96 7.73 -8.83
C ILE A 74 -6.64 6.91 -9.95
N LYS A 75 -5.93 6.77 -11.06
CA LYS A 75 -6.31 6.01 -12.26
C LYS A 75 -5.44 4.79 -12.48
N MET A 76 -4.21 4.79 -11.97
CA MET A 76 -3.21 3.73 -12.18
C MET A 76 -3.12 2.75 -11.00
N VAL A 77 -4.07 2.85 -10.07
CA VAL A 77 -4.11 2.06 -8.84
C VAL A 77 -5.45 1.36 -8.77
N ASN A 78 -5.41 0.05 -8.59
CA ASN A 78 -6.58 -0.79 -8.41
C ASN A 78 -6.57 -1.39 -7.01
N PHE A 79 -7.73 -1.43 -6.36
CA PHE A 79 -7.91 -2.09 -5.07
C PHE A 79 -8.65 -3.40 -5.28
N GLN A 80 -7.99 -4.51 -4.96
CA GLN A 80 -8.60 -5.83 -4.87
C GLN A 80 -9.51 -5.91 -3.64
N ASP A 81 -10.50 -6.80 -3.67
CA ASP A 81 -11.27 -7.19 -2.49
C ASP A 81 -10.35 -7.55 -1.32
N GLU A 82 -10.68 -7.08 -0.11
CA GLU A 82 -9.84 -7.23 1.07
C GLU A 82 -9.70 -8.70 1.49
N VAL A 83 -10.78 -9.48 1.38
CA VAL A 83 -10.78 -10.89 1.79
C VAL A 83 -9.96 -11.71 0.79
N GLU A 84 -10.14 -11.50 -0.51
CA GLU A 84 -9.35 -12.18 -1.53
C GLU A 84 -7.86 -11.82 -1.49
N ALA A 85 -7.51 -10.61 -1.04
CA ALA A 85 -6.12 -10.18 -0.96
C ALA A 85 -5.34 -10.79 0.22
N ILE A 86 -6.03 -11.33 1.22
CA ILE A 86 -5.41 -11.91 2.43
C ILE A 86 -5.53 -13.44 2.53
N LYS A 87 -6.21 -14.08 1.57
CA LYS A 87 -6.22 -15.54 1.41
C LYS A 87 -4.88 -16.05 0.92
#